data_AF-A0A1T1BBC3-F1
#
_entry.id   AF-A0A1T1BBC3-F1
#
_cell.length_a   1.000
_cell.length_b   1.000
_cell.length_c   1.000
_cell.angle_alpha   90.00
_cell.angle_beta   90.00
_cell.angle_gamma   90.00
#
_symmetry.space_group_name_H-M   'P 1'
#
loop_
_entity.id
_entity.type
_entity.pdbx_description
1 polymer ?
#
loop_
_entity_poly.entity_id
_entity_poly.type
_entity_poly.pdbx_seq_one_letter_code
_entity_poly.pdbx_strand_id
1 'polypeptide(L)'
;MNPAAVLLILGAVTLDILANVLLKRSDGFRHRRPGLAAIALILLAFTLLGVAVQHMPVAVAYAAWGGLGIVTTALLSRRIDGAHLTPTAWAGLTLIVGSVIVLSSSH
;
A
#
# COMPACT_ATOMS: atom_id res chain seq x y z
N MET A 1 19.28 3.17 6.12
CA MET A 1 17.89 3.69 6.12
C MET A 1 17.56 4.25 7.50
N ASN A 2 17.01 5.46 7.59
CA ASN A 2 16.57 6.02 8.87
C ASN A 2 15.39 5.18 9.41
N PRO A 3 15.47 4.58 10.62
CA PRO A 3 14.42 3.70 11.15
C PRO A 3 13.06 4.41 11.29
N ALA A 4 13.08 5.73 11.54
CA ALA A 4 11.87 6.54 11.59
C ALA A 4 11.15 6.56 10.23
N ALA A 5 11.89 6.64 9.12
CA ALA A 5 11.33 6.70 7.78
C ALA A 5 10.66 5.38 7.38
N VAL A 6 11.21 4.24 7.82
CA VAL A 6 10.60 2.92 7.62
C VAL A 6 9.29 2.80 8.39
N LEU A 7 9.27 3.24 9.65
CA LEU A 7 8.04 3.25 10.47
C LEU A 7 6.93 4.10 9.84
N LEU A 8 7.28 5.25 9.26
CA LEU A 8 6.33 6.10 8.54
C LEU A 8 5.73 5.40 7.32
N ILE A 9 6.54 4.68 6.53
CA ILE A 9 6.05 3.89 5.40
C ILE A 9 5.15 2.75 5.87
N LEU A 10 5.52 2.01 6.92
CA LEU A 10 4.69 0.95 7.46
C LEU A 10 3.32 1.48 7.93
N GLY A 11 3.31 2.66 8.57
CA GLY A 11 2.09 3.37 8.92
C GLY A 11 1.27 3.77 7.69
N ALA A 12 1.90 4.36 6.68
CA ALA A 12 1.25 4.76 5.43
C ALA A 12 0.64 3.56 4.69
N VAL A 13 1.36 2.44 4.60
CA VAL A 13 0.88 1.18 3.99
C VAL A 13 -0.31 0.64 4.77
N THR A 14 -0.26 0.64 6.10
CA THR A 14 -1.36 0.13 6.93
C THR A 14 -2.65 0.91 6.71
N LEU A 15 -2.54 2.24 6.66
CA LEU A 15 -3.68 3.12 6.39
C LEU A 15 -4.20 2.97 4.97
N ASP A 16 -3.31 2.81 3.99
CA ASP A 16 -3.68 2.54 2.60
C ASP A 16 -4.45 1.22 2.46
N ILE A 17 -4.00 0.15 3.11
CA ILE A 17 -4.72 -1.14 3.12
C ILE A 17 -6.12 -0.97 3.75
N LEU A 18 -6.22 -0.28 4.90
CA LEU A 18 -7.49 0.01 5.55
C LEU A 18 -8.41 0.85 4.65
N ALA A 19 -7.86 1.85 3.95
CA ALA A 19 -8.58 2.67 2.99
C ALA A 19 -9.14 1.81 1.85
N ASN A 20 -8.36 0.91 1.27
CA ASN A 20 -8.79 0.01 0.21
C ASN A 20 -9.90 -0.95 0.67
N VAL A 21 -9.80 -1.50 1.89
CA VAL A 21 -10.84 -2.36 2.46
C VAL A 21 -12.14 -1.58 2.66
N LEU A 22 -12.09 -0.36 3.19
CA LEU A 22 -13.27 0.49 3.37
C LEU A 22 -13.84 0.97 2.04
N LEU A 23 -12.98 1.27 1.06
CA LEU A 23 -13.38 1.68 -0.28
C LEU A 23 -14.18 0.56 -0.95
N LYS A 24 -13.70 -0.68 -0.85
CA LYS A 24 -14.43 -1.85 -1.35
C LYS A 24 -15.77 -2.02 -0.64
N ARG A 25 -15.81 -1.89 0.69
CA ARG A 25 -17.06 -1.93 1.48
C ARG A 25 -18.01 -0.77 1.16
N SER A 26 -17.53 0.31 0.55
CA SER A 26 -18.37 1.43 0.18
C SER A 26 -19.33 1.12 -0.96
N ASP A 27 -19.11 0.02 -1.70
CA ASP A 27 -19.90 -0.34 -2.89
C ASP A 27 -19.97 0.83 -3.89
N GLY A 28 -18.79 1.33 -4.30
CA GLY A 28 -18.70 2.50 -5.19
C GLY A 28 -19.30 3.77 -4.60
N PHE A 29 -19.06 4.02 -3.30
CA PHE A 29 -19.62 5.16 -2.53
C PHE A 29 -21.14 5.13 -2.30
N ARG A 30 -21.83 4.04 -2.65
CA ARG A 30 -23.24 3.85 -2.30
C ARG A 30 -23.44 3.87 -0.78
N HIS A 31 -22.51 3.30 -0.03
CA HIS A 31 -22.39 3.48 1.42
C HIS A 31 -21.43 4.63 1.72
N ARG A 32 -22.00 5.82 1.99
CA ARG A 32 -21.21 7.06 2.17
C ARG A 32 -20.24 7.02 3.35
N ARG A 33 -20.62 6.39 4.47
CA ARG A 33 -19.78 6.31 5.68
C ARG A 33 -18.43 5.61 5.42
N PRO A 34 -18.39 4.36 4.94
CA PRO A 34 -17.12 3.70 4.63
C PRO A 34 -16.37 4.39 3.47
N GLY A 35 -17.06 4.97 2.48
CA GLY A 35 -16.42 5.72 1.40
C GLY A 35 -15.69 6.97 1.89
N LEU A 36 -16.32 7.78 2.74
CA LEU A 36 -15.69 8.97 3.34
C LEU A 36 -14.54 8.59 4.27
N ALA A 37 -14.70 7.52 5.05
CA ALA A 37 -13.63 7.01 5.89
C ALA A 37 -12.43 6.52 5.06
N ALA A 38 -12.66 5.86 3.93
CA ALA A 38 -11.60 5.47 3.00
C ALA A 38 -10.82 6.68 2.47
N ILE A 39 -11.52 7.74 2.07
CA ILE A 39 -10.90 8.99 1.62
C ILE A 39 -10.05 9.61 2.74
N ALA A 40 -10.56 9.67 3.96
CA ALA A 40 -9.81 10.22 5.09
C ALA A 40 -8.52 9.42 5.37
N LEU A 41 -8.60 8.10 5.31
CA LEU A 41 -7.45 7.21 5.55
C LEU A 41 -6.40 7.30 4.45
N ILE A 42 -6.79 7.35 3.18
CA ILE A 42 -5.81 7.48 2.08
C ILE A 42 -5.11 8.84 2.12
N LEU A 43 -5.82 9.91 2.50
CA LEU A 43 -5.20 11.22 2.73
C LEU A 43 -4.19 11.14 3.87
N LEU A 44 -4.53 10.49 4.98
CA LEU A 44 -3.60 10.30 6.10
C LEU A 44 -2.38 9.44 5.68
N ALA A 45 -2.59 8.38 4.90
CA ALA A 45 -1.51 7.57 4.33
C ALA A 45 -0.56 8.42 3.48
N PHE A 46 -1.12 9.27 2.61
CA PHE A 46 -0.35 10.19 1.78
C PHE A 46 0.44 11.22 2.60
N THR A 47 -0.12 11.72 3.70
CA THR A 47 0.62 12.65 4.58
C THR A 47 1.83 11.98 5.22
N LEU A 48 1.69 10.73 5.69
CA LEU A 48 2.81 9.96 6.26
C LEU A 48 3.87 9.64 5.20
N LEU A 49 3.44 9.29 3.98
CA LEU A 49 4.35 9.10 2.84
C LEU A 49 5.11 10.40 2.54
N GLY A 50 4.41 11.54 2.53
CA GLY A 50 5.01 12.86 2.34
C GLY A 50 6.12 13.17 3.35
N VAL A 51 5.91 12.80 4.62
CA VAL A 51 6.95 12.93 5.67
C VAL A 51 8.08 11.91 5.46
N ALA A 52 7.77 10.67 5.06
CA ALA A 52 8.78 9.65 4.81
C ALA A 52 9.75 10.04 3.68
N VAL A 53 9.22 10.65 2.61
CA VAL A 53 9.98 11.14 1.45
C VAL A 53 10.97 12.26 1.82
N GLN A 54 10.76 12.99 2.92
CA GLN A 54 11.75 13.96 3.41
C GLN A 54 13.01 13.29 3.97
N HIS A 55 12.93 11.99 4.30
CA HIS A 55 13.99 11.25 5.00
C HIS A 55 14.61 10.13 4.15
N MET A 56 14.06 9.85 2.97
CA MET A 56 14.57 8.84 2.03
C MET A 56 14.28 9.25 0.59
N PRO A 57 15.00 8.70 -0.41
CA PRO A 57 14.75 8.99 -1.80
C PRO A 57 13.29 8.71 -2.19
N VAL A 58 12.68 9.66 -2.90
CA VAL A 58 11.27 9.58 -3.35
C VAL A 58 10.99 8.24 -4.04
N ALA A 59 11.90 7.79 -4.91
CA ALA A 59 11.78 6.54 -5.63
C ALA A 59 11.67 5.33 -4.70
N VAL A 60 12.50 5.26 -3.65
CA VAL A 60 12.47 4.17 -2.66
C VAL A 60 11.18 4.21 -1.85
N ALA A 61 10.75 5.41 -1.43
CA ALA A 61 9.52 5.57 -0.66
C ALA A 61 8.28 5.12 -1.43
N TYR A 62 8.15 5.56 -2.69
CA TYR A 62 7.03 5.18 -3.55
C TYR A 62 7.06 3.70 -3.91
N ALA A 63 8.23 3.13 -4.20
CA ALA A 63 8.38 1.71 -4.47
C ALA A 63 7.96 0.88 -3.25
N ALA A 64 8.45 1.23 -2.06
CA ALA A 64 8.10 0.51 -0.83
C ALA A 64 6.62 0.63 -0.48
N TRP A 65 6.06 1.86 -0.51
CA TRP A 65 4.65 2.08 -0.20
C TRP A 65 3.72 1.39 -1.21
N GLY A 66 3.93 1.62 -2.51
CA GLY A 66 3.11 1.02 -3.56
C GLY A 66 3.28 -0.49 -3.64
N GLY A 67 4.51 -1.00 -3.55
CA GLY A 67 4.80 -2.43 -3.62
C GLY A 67 4.19 -3.21 -2.46
N LEU A 68 4.40 -2.74 -1.22
CA LEU A 68 3.79 -3.36 -0.04
C LEU A 68 2.26 -3.23 -0.05
N GLY A 69 1.72 -2.08 -0.46
CA GLY A 69 0.29 -1.86 -0.59
C GLY A 69 -0.37 -2.84 -1.56
N ILE A 70 0.20 -2.98 -2.77
CA ILE A 70 -0.32 -3.90 -3.81
C ILE A 70 -0.22 -5.34 -3.34
N VAL A 71 0.94 -5.78 -2.86
CA VAL A 71 1.15 -7.16 -2.42
C VAL A 71 0.20 -7.53 -1.28
N THR A 72 0.10 -6.67 -0.27
CA THR A 72 -0.74 -6.95 0.89
C THR A 72 -2.22 -6.91 0.52
N THR A 73 -2.65 -5.95 -0.30
CA THR A 73 -4.04 -5.84 -0.76
C THR A 73 -4.45 -7.03 -1.64
N ALA A 74 -3.55 -7.52 -2.51
CA ALA A 74 -3.80 -8.71 -3.31
C ALA A 74 -3.95 -9.97 -2.44
N LEU A 75 -3.05 -10.15 -1.45
CA LEU A 75 -3.13 -11.27 -0.50
C LEU A 75 -4.37 -11.18 0.39
N LEU A 76 -4.75 -9.98 0.80
CA LEU A 76 -5.94 -9.75 1.63
C LEU A 76 -7.23 -9.99 0.82
N SER A 77 -7.28 -9.57 -0.44
CA SER A 77 -8.40 -9.83 -1.35
C SER A 77 -8.63 -11.33 -1.55
N ARG A 78 -7.55 -12.13 -1.64
CA ARG A 78 -7.66 -13.59 -1.64
C ARG A 78 -8.31 -14.16 -0.38
N ARG A 79 -8.04 -13.57 0.80
CA ARG A 79 -8.62 -14.02 2.08
C ARG A 79 -10.06 -13.55 2.30
N ILE A 80 -10.35 -12.29 1.97
CA ILE A 80 -11.67 -11.68 2.22
C ILE A 80 -12.68 -12.09 1.14
N ASP A 81 -12.27 -12.10 -0.12
CA ASP A 81 -13.17 -12.29 -1.26
C ASP A 81 -13.06 -13.67 -1.90
N GLY A 82 -12.16 -14.52 -1.39
CA GLY A 82 -11.88 -15.83 -1.98
C GLY A 82 -11.25 -15.76 -3.37
N ALA A 83 -10.69 -14.61 -3.76
CA ALA A 83 -10.12 -14.42 -5.10
C ALA A 83 -8.95 -15.39 -5.36
N HIS A 84 -9.06 -16.20 -6.41
CA HIS A 84 -7.97 -17.06 -6.85
C HIS A 84 -6.92 -16.24 -7.61
N LEU A 85 -5.72 -16.12 -7.03
CA LEU A 85 -4.58 -15.53 -7.71
C LEU A 85 -4.03 -16.51 -8.75
N THR A 86 -4.08 -16.12 -10.02
CA THR A 86 -3.52 -16.90 -11.12
C THR A 86 -1.99 -16.99 -11.00
N PRO A 87 -1.34 -17.99 -11.65
CA PRO A 87 0.13 -18.05 -11.70
C PRO A 87 0.77 -16.77 -12.24
N THR A 88 0.12 -16.10 -13.19
CA THR A 88 0.55 -14.80 -13.72
C THR A 88 0.45 -13.68 -12.69
N ALA A 89 -0.58 -13.66 -11.85
CA ALA A 89 -0.68 -12.70 -10.75
C ALA A 89 0.46 -12.89 -9.74
N TRP A 90 0.80 -14.14 -9.42
CA TRP A 90 1.96 -14.45 -8.56
C TRP A 90 3.27 -13.97 -9.15
N ALA A 91 3.50 -14.18 -10.46
CA ALA A 91 4.70 -13.66 -11.13
C ALA A 91 4.76 -12.12 -11.13
N GLY A 92 3.62 -11.44 -11.27
CA GLY A 92 3.55 -9.98 -11.13
C GLY A 92 3.91 -9.52 -9.71
N LEU A 93 3.36 -10.18 -8.68
CA LEU A 93 3.64 -9.86 -7.29
C LEU A 93 5.12 -10.06 -6.92
N THR A 94 5.76 -11.11 -7.42
CA THR A 94 7.19 -11.33 -7.17
C THR A 94 8.06 -10.28 -7.85
N LEU A 95 7.71 -9.85 -9.07
CA LEU A 95 8.39 -8.74 -9.75
C LEU A 95 8.24 -7.41 -9.01
N ILE A 96 7.07 -7.14 -8.43
CA ILE A 96 6.84 -5.96 -7.59
C ILE A 96 7.75 -6.00 -6.36
N VAL A 97 7.81 -7.13 -5.64
CA VAL A 97 8.70 -7.25 -4.48
C VAL A 97 10.17 -7.10 -4.88
N GLY A 98 10.56 -7.71 -6.00
CA GLY A 98 11.91 -7.60 -6.55
C GLY A 98 12.30 -6.15 -6.86
N SER A 99 11.41 -5.38 -7.48
CA SER A 99 11.70 -3.97 -7.80
C SER A 99 11.88 -3.11 -6.55
N VAL A 100 11.08 -3.34 -5.49
CA VAL A 100 11.26 -2.66 -4.20
C VAL A 100 12.63 -2.96 -3.59
N ILE A 101 13.05 -4.23 -3.60
CA ILE A 101 14.35 -4.63 -3.05
C ILE A 101 15.49 -3.98 -3.83
N VAL A 102 15.44 -4.03 -5.16
CA VAL A 102 16.49 -3.45 -6.02
C VAL A 102 16.60 -1.94 -5.80
N LEU A 103 15.48 -1.20 -5.84
CA LEU A 103 15.49 0.24 -5.58
C LEU A 103 15.94 0.57 -4.16
N SER A 104 15.54 -0.24 -3.17
CA SER A 104 15.98 -0.03 -1.79
C SER A 104 17.46 -0.33 -1.58
N SER A 105 18.09 -1.12 -2.46
CA SER A 105 19.52 -1.46 -2.38
C SER A 105 20.43 -0.49 -3.14
N SER A 106 19.87 0.35 -4.02
CA SER A 106 20.64 1.30 -4.81
C SER A 106 21.02 2.58 -4.04
N HIS A 107 20.67 2.68 -2.76
CA HIS A 107 20.94 3.81 -1.87
C HIS A 107 21.18 3.33 -0.42
#